data_AF-A0A1Y1CQ14-F1
#
_entry.id   AF-A0A1Y1CQ14-F1
#
_cell.length_a   1.000
_cell.length_b   1.000
_cell.length_c   1.000
_cell.angle_alpha   90.00
_cell.angle_beta   90.00
_cell.angle_gamma   90.00
#
_symmetry.space_group_name_H-M   'P 1'
#
loop_
_entity.id
_entity.type
_entity.pdbx_description
1 polymer ?
#
loop_
_entity_poly.entity_id
_entity_poly.type
_entity_poly.pdbx_seq_one_letter_code
_entity_poly.pdbx_strand_id
1 'polypeptide(L)'
;MRPKTEEYNKLEHGVRIRLTQLEKKLLLKRCKKEGYRTLSDFCRAKLVKKREIRKIEVSEDFVQITKKLDYQLNKIGVNLNQISKNINSGQVHQFGASDREVFLKVLQELRNCFSVLQNYMDVIE
;
A
#
# COMPACT_ATOMS: atom_id res chain seq x y z
N MET A 1 -8.60 6.18 -16.55
CA MET A 1 -9.72 7.08 -16.19
C MET A 1 -9.83 7.11 -14.67
N ARG A 2 -9.96 8.29 -14.02
CA ARG A 2 -10.11 8.34 -12.55
C ARG A 2 -11.53 7.88 -12.17
N PRO A 3 -11.72 7.02 -11.16
CA PRO A 3 -13.04 6.60 -10.71
C PRO A 3 -13.88 7.82 -10.33
N LYS A 4 -15.18 7.79 -10.65
CA LYS A 4 -16.12 8.83 -10.20
C LYS A 4 -16.27 8.72 -8.68
N THR A 5 -16.13 9.84 -7.98
CA THR A 5 -16.44 9.91 -6.55
C THR A 5 -17.95 9.70 -6.36
N GLU A 6 -18.32 8.79 -5.46
CA GLU A 6 -19.72 8.56 -5.09
C GLU A 6 -20.38 9.84 -4.58
N GLU A 7 -21.70 9.97 -4.75
CA GLU A 7 -22.40 11.23 -4.48
C GLU A 7 -22.29 11.69 -3.04
N TYR A 8 -22.41 10.77 -2.07
CA TYR A 8 -22.27 11.09 -0.65
C TYR A 8 -20.85 11.50 -0.24
N ASN A 9 -19.86 11.26 -1.10
CA ASN A 9 -18.46 11.63 -0.89
C ASN A 9 -18.08 12.95 -1.60
N LYS A 10 -19.01 13.58 -2.32
CA LYS A 10 -18.80 14.89 -2.96
C LYS A 10 -18.73 16.00 -1.91
N LEU A 11 -17.81 16.93 -2.12
CA LEU A 11 -17.58 18.06 -1.21
C LEU A 11 -18.25 19.31 -1.79
N GLU A 12 -19.48 19.57 -1.38
CA GLU A 12 -20.29 20.65 -1.95
C GLU A 12 -20.14 21.98 -1.21
N HIS A 13 -19.85 21.92 0.10
CA HIS A 13 -19.77 23.09 0.97
C HIS A 13 -18.31 23.48 1.24
N GLY A 14 -17.99 24.76 1.01
CA GLY A 14 -16.64 25.31 1.13
C GLY A 14 -16.47 26.28 2.30
N VAL A 15 -15.26 26.33 2.86
CA VAL A 15 -14.85 27.33 3.86
C VAL A 15 -13.78 28.24 3.24
N ARG A 16 -13.97 29.55 3.32
CA ARG A 16 -13.00 30.55 2.84
C ARG A 16 -12.29 31.20 4.03
N ILE A 17 -10.96 31.11 4.04
CA ILE A 17 -10.09 31.73 5.05
C ILE A 17 -9.19 32.74 4.35
N ARG A 18 -9.12 33.97 4.87
CA ARG A 18 -8.16 34.98 4.41
C ARG A 18 -6.87 34.82 5.21
N LEU A 19 -5.74 34.78 4.51
CA LEU A 19 -4.41 34.60 5.10
C LEU A 19 -3.49 35.68 4.53
N THR A 20 -2.57 36.14 5.35
CA THR A 20 -1.38 36.86 4.88
C THR A 20 -0.49 35.94 4.04
N GLN A 21 0.42 36.53 3.26
CA GLN A 21 1.36 35.77 2.45
C GLN A 21 2.25 34.83 3.30
N LEU A 22 2.67 35.30 4.48
CA LEU A 22 3.48 34.53 5.42
C LEU A 22 2.70 33.34 5.96
N GLU A 23 1.47 33.54 6.43
CA GLU A 23 0.62 32.48 6.97
C GLU A 23 0.35 31.40 5.92
N LYS A 24 0.05 31.81 4.67
CA LYS A 24 -0.15 30.86 3.56
C LYS A 24 1.11 30.01 3.32
N LYS A 25 2.30 30.62 3.37
CA LYS A 25 3.58 29.91 3.18
C LYS A 25 3.84 28.92 4.32
N LEU A 26 3.59 29.32 5.57
CA LEU A 26 3.73 28.44 6.73
C LEU A 26 2.76 27.26 6.67
N LEU A 27 1.50 27.53 6.31
CA LEU A 27 0.47 26.50 6.17
C LEU A 27 0.84 25.47 5.09
N LEU A 28 1.33 25.92 3.93
CA LEU A 28 1.82 25.04 2.86
C LEU A 28 3.03 24.21 3.31
N LYS A 29 3.99 24.81 4.02
CA LYS A 29 5.15 24.09 4.54
C LYS A 29 4.73 23.01 5.53
N ARG A 30 3.78 23.31 6.42
CA ARG A 30 3.24 22.36 7.39
C ARG A 30 2.45 21.24 6.73
N CYS A 31 1.59 21.55 5.76
CA CYS A 31 0.86 20.58 4.95
C CYS A 31 1.79 19.55 4.30
N LYS A 32 2.88 20.02 3.67
CA LYS A 32 3.90 19.16 3.06
C LYS A 32 4.66 18.34 4.11
N LYS A 33 5.09 18.97 5.20
CA LYS A 33 5.83 18.31 6.29
C LYS A 33 5.04 17.16 6.91
N GLU A 34 3.72 17.31 7.01
CA GLU A 34 2.81 16.31 7.57
C GLU A 34 2.29 15.30 6.53
N GLY A 35 2.81 15.33 5.29
CA GLY A 35 2.55 14.28 4.28
C GLY A 35 1.22 14.39 3.53
N TYR A 36 0.50 15.51 3.64
CA TYR A 36 -0.74 15.69 2.89
C TYR A 36 -0.50 16.13 1.46
N ARG A 37 -1.30 15.56 0.56
CA ARG A 37 -1.27 15.87 -0.87
C ARG A 37 -1.89 17.24 -1.18
N THR A 38 -2.91 17.66 -0.44
CA THR A 38 -3.61 18.94 -0.64
C THR A 38 -3.86 19.67 0.67
N LEU A 39 -3.94 21.02 0.60
CA LEU A 39 -4.35 21.84 1.73
C LEU A 39 -5.77 21.52 2.21
N SER A 40 -6.66 21.10 1.30
CA SER A 40 -8.03 20.72 1.66
C SER A 40 -8.04 19.48 2.56
N ASP A 41 -7.19 18.49 2.26
CA ASP A 41 -7.06 17.28 3.08
C ASP A 41 -6.44 17.60 4.44
N PHE A 42 -5.38 18.42 4.45
CA PHE A 42 -4.74 18.90 5.66
C PHE A 42 -5.74 19.65 6.57
N CYS A 43 -6.44 20.65 6.02
CA CYS A 43 -7.39 21.45 6.79
C CYS A 43 -8.54 20.61 7.32
N ARG A 44 -9.13 19.72 6.52
CA ARG A 44 -10.21 18.83 6.99
C ARG A 44 -9.73 17.86 8.07
N ALA A 45 -8.51 17.34 7.95
CA ALA A 45 -7.95 16.47 8.98
C ALA A 45 -7.73 17.18 10.32
N LYS A 46 -7.28 18.45 10.28
CA LYS A 46 -7.07 19.27 11.49
C LYS A 46 -8.36 19.83 12.09
N LEU A 47 -9.27 20.33 11.26
CA LEU A 47 -10.48 21.02 11.72
C LEU A 47 -11.59 20.04 12.10
N VAL A 48 -11.83 19.01 11.30
CA VAL A 48 -12.98 18.10 11.47
C VAL A 48 -12.57 16.82 12.15
N LYS A 49 -11.52 16.16 11.66
CA LYS A 49 -11.18 14.79 12.11
C LYS A 49 -10.41 14.74 13.43
N LYS A 50 -10.01 15.88 14.01
CA LYS A 50 -9.10 15.99 15.18
C LYS A 50 -7.94 14.99 15.13
N ARG A 51 -7.46 14.65 13.92
CA ARG A 51 -6.43 13.61 13.78
C ARG A 51 -5.10 14.23 14.18
N GLU A 52 -4.61 13.84 15.36
CA GLU A 52 -3.18 13.83 15.62
C GLU A 52 -2.55 12.89 14.61
N ILE A 53 -1.81 13.46 13.66
CA ILE A 53 -1.04 12.64 12.75
C ILE A 53 0.16 12.23 13.57
N ARG A 54 0.16 10.98 14.03
CA ARG A 54 1.39 10.31 14.35
C ARG A 54 2.15 10.24 13.03
N LYS A 55 3.13 11.12 12.87
CA LYS A 55 4.11 11.00 11.80
C LYS A 55 4.85 9.69 12.12
N ILE A 56 4.47 8.61 11.44
CA ILE A 56 5.19 7.36 11.55
C ILE A 56 6.52 7.64 10.85
N GLU A 57 7.54 8.00 11.62
CA GLU A 57 8.89 8.15 11.13
C GLU A 57 9.43 6.74 10.93
N VAL A 58 9.20 6.24 9.73
CA VAL A 58 9.72 4.96 9.26
C VAL A 58 11.19 5.17 8.87
N SER A 59 12.09 4.32 9.35
CA SER A 59 13.50 4.40 8.98
C SER A 59 13.69 4.21 7.47
N GLU A 60 14.71 4.85 6.90
CA GLU A 60 15.05 4.67 5.48
C GLU A 60 15.34 3.20 5.16
N ASP A 61 15.97 2.49 6.10
CA ASP A 61 16.23 1.05 5.99
C ASP A 61 14.95 0.24 5.85
N PHE A 62 13.93 0.55 6.66
CA PHE A 62 12.64 -0.14 6.55
C PHE A 62 12.03 0.11 5.18
N VAL A 63 12.03 1.35 4.67
CA VAL A 63 11.52 1.67 3.33
C VAL A 63 12.27 0.89 2.25
N GLN A 64 13.59 0.75 2.36
CA GLN A 64 14.39 -0.03 1.41
C GLN A 64 14.03 -1.52 1.48
N ILE A 65 13.91 -2.08 2.68
CA ILE A 65 13.54 -3.49 2.90
C ILE A 65 12.15 -3.76 2.32
N THR A 66 11.15 -2.90 2.59
CA THR A 66 9.80 -3.08 2.06
C THR A 66 9.77 -3.06 0.53
N LYS A 67 10.50 -2.12 -0.10
CA LYS A 67 10.60 -2.06 -1.56
C LYS A 67 11.28 -3.29 -2.15
N LYS A 68 12.34 -3.78 -1.50
CA LYS A 68 13.03 -4.99 -1.93
C LYS A 68 12.11 -6.21 -1.84
N LEU A 69 11.35 -6.31 -0.75
CA LEU A 69 10.37 -7.38 -0.53
C LEU A 69 9.26 -7.35 -1.59
N ASP A 70 8.68 -6.18 -1.85
CA ASP A 70 7.67 -5.98 -2.91
C ASP A 70 8.18 -6.43 -4.29
N TYR A 71 9.41 -6.04 -4.64
CA TYR A 71 10.04 -6.47 -5.89
C TYR A 71 10.20 -7.99 -5.99
N GLN A 72 10.67 -8.65 -4.93
CA GLN A 72 10.87 -10.11 -4.92
C GLN A 72 9.54 -10.86 -5.01
N LEU A 73 8.50 -10.41 -4.29
CA LEU A 73 7.16 -10.98 -4.38
C LEU A 73 6.58 -10.86 -5.79
N ASN A 74 6.77 -9.71 -6.45
CA ASN A 74 6.35 -9.54 -7.83
C ASN A 74 7.06 -10.53 -8.77
N LYS A 75 8.36 -10.75 -8.61
CA LYS A 75 9.10 -11.76 -9.40
C LYS A 75 8.59 -13.18 -9.18
N ILE A 76 8.28 -13.55 -7.93
CA ILE A 76 7.66 -14.84 -7.61
C ILE A 76 6.29 -14.97 -8.30
N GLY A 77 5.45 -13.94 -8.23
CA GLY A 77 4.14 -13.92 -8.89
C GLY A 77 4.23 -14.05 -10.42
N VAL A 78 5.20 -13.38 -11.05
CA VAL A 78 5.46 -13.50 -12.49
C VAL A 78 5.84 -14.94 -12.87
N ASN A 79 6.74 -15.58 -12.11
CA ASN A 79 7.16 -16.96 -12.36
C ASN A 79 6.00 -17.95 -12.18
N LEU A 80 5.20 -17.78 -11.12
CA LEU A 80 3.99 -18.60 -10.90
C LEU A 80 3.01 -18.47 -12.07
N ASN A 81 2.78 -17.24 -12.56
CA ASN A 81 1.90 -17.01 -13.72
C ASN A 81 2.41 -17.70 -15.00
N GLN A 82 3.72 -17.73 -15.23
CA GLN A 82 4.31 -18.46 -16.36
C GLN A 82 4.08 -19.97 -16.23
N ILE A 83 4.29 -20.53 -15.04
CA ILE A 83 4.02 -21.95 -14.75
C ILE A 83 2.54 -22.26 -15.01
N SER A 84 1.61 -21.45 -14.50
CA SER A 84 0.18 -21.63 -14.74
C SER A 84 -0.18 -21.59 -16.23
N LYS A 85 0.41 -20.67 -17.00
CA LYS A 85 0.18 -20.61 -18.46
C LYS A 85 0.69 -21.86 -19.17
N ASN A 86 1.87 -22.36 -18.80
CA ASN A 86 2.44 -23.56 -19.40
C ASN A 86 1.64 -24.83 -19.08
N ILE A 87 1.09 -24.92 -17.87
CA ILE A 87 0.18 -26.01 -17.49
C ILE A 87 -1.12 -25.90 -18.29
N ASN A 88 -1.73 -24.71 -18.33
CA ASN A 88 -3.02 -24.49 -18.98
C ASN A 88 -2.95 -24.64 -20.52
N SER A 89 -1.80 -24.37 -21.13
CA SER A 89 -1.59 -24.53 -22.58
C SER A 89 -1.33 -25.97 -23.01
N GLY A 90 -1.27 -26.93 -22.07
CA GLY A 90 -1.00 -28.33 -22.34
C GLY A 90 0.43 -28.62 -22.79
N GLN A 91 1.34 -27.63 -22.72
CA GLN A 91 2.76 -27.79 -23.10
C GLN A 91 3.56 -28.64 -22.11
N VAL A 92 3.00 -28.92 -20.93
CA VAL A 92 3.60 -29.80 -19.93
C VAL A 92 2.87 -31.14 -19.95
N HIS A 93 3.45 -32.15 -20.61
CA HIS A 93 2.86 -33.49 -20.68
C HIS A 93 3.16 -34.37 -19.46
N GLN A 94 4.06 -33.97 -18.56
CA GLN A 94 4.43 -34.76 -17.38
C GLN A 94 4.67 -33.85 -16.18
N PHE A 95 3.60 -33.59 -15.42
CA PHE A 95 3.71 -33.04 -14.07
C PHE A 95 3.81 -34.22 -13.09
N GLY A 96 5.03 -34.54 -12.67
CA GLY A 96 5.32 -35.72 -11.86
C GLY A 96 4.91 -35.53 -10.40
N ALA A 97 5.00 -36.63 -9.63
CA ALA A 97 4.81 -36.58 -8.18
C ALA A 97 5.85 -35.66 -7.49
N SER A 98 7.09 -35.64 -7.99
CA SER A 98 8.17 -34.77 -7.50
C SER A 98 7.86 -33.29 -7.66
N ASP A 99 7.27 -32.87 -8.78
CA ASP A 99 6.91 -31.47 -9.02
C ASP A 99 5.83 -31.05 -8.02
N ARG A 100 4.81 -31.90 -7.83
CA ARG A 100 3.74 -31.66 -6.85
C ARG A 100 4.27 -31.47 -5.43
N GLU A 101 5.24 -32.28 -5.01
CA GLU A 101 5.88 -32.10 -3.69
C GLU A 101 6.59 -30.75 -3.56
N VAL A 102 7.29 -30.31 -4.61
CA VAL A 102 7.96 -28.99 -4.61
C VAL A 102 6.92 -27.87 -4.53
N PHE A 103 5.82 -27.94 -5.29
CA PHE A 103 4.75 -26.93 -5.21
C PHE A 103 4.08 -26.90 -3.84
N LEU A 104 3.87 -28.06 -3.21
CA LEU A 104 3.32 -28.12 -1.85
C LEU A 104 4.25 -27.48 -0.82
N LYS A 105 5.58 -27.71 -0.94
CA LYS A 105 6.57 -27.04 -0.09
C LYS A 105 6.56 -25.52 -0.30
N VAL A 106 6.54 -25.06 -1.55
CA VAL A 106 6.46 -23.62 -1.87
C VAL A 106 5.17 -23.01 -1.31
N LEU A 107 4.04 -23.69 -1.43
CA LEU A 107 2.77 -23.24 -0.87
C LEU A 107 2.82 -23.14 0.66
N GLN A 108 3.46 -24.10 1.32
CA GLN A 108 3.63 -24.08 2.77
C GLN A 108 4.50 -22.91 3.22
N GLU A 109 5.62 -22.64 2.54
CA GLU A 109 6.47 -21.49 2.86
C GLU A 109 5.75 -20.15 2.64
N LEU A 110 4.97 -20.02 1.56
CA LEU A 110 4.15 -18.83 1.34
C LEU A 110 3.11 -18.62 2.45
N ARG A 111 2.48 -19.70 2.94
CA ARG A 111 1.57 -19.64 4.10
C ARG A 111 2.28 -19.22 5.38
N ASN A 112 3.47 -19.75 5.63
CA ASN A 112 4.28 -19.37 6.80
C ASN A 112 4.63 -17.88 6.75
N CYS A 113 5.10 -17.38 5.60
CA CYS A 113 5.36 -15.96 5.39
C CYS A 113 4.12 -15.10 5.63
N PHE A 114 2.95 -15.53 5.13
CA PHE A 114 1.70 -14.80 5.33
C PHE A 114 1.29 -14.74 6.81
N SER A 115 1.43 -15.85 7.54
CA SER A 115 1.15 -15.91 8.99
C SER A 115 2.03 -14.93 9.79
N VAL A 116 3.31 -14.85 9.47
CA VAL A 116 4.23 -13.88 10.09
C VAL A 116 3.80 -12.45 9.81
N LEU A 117 3.47 -12.13 8.54
CA LEU A 117 3.01 -10.81 8.16
C LEU A 117 1.69 -10.45 8.85
N GLN A 118 0.76 -11.40 8.97
CA GLN A 118 -0.52 -11.22 9.66
C GLN A 118 -0.31 -10.87 11.14
N ASN A 119 0.60 -11.57 11.83
CA ASN A 119 0.91 -11.27 13.24
C ASN A 119 1.44 -9.83 13.42
N TYR A 120 2.22 -9.30 12.47
CA TYR A 120 2.66 -7.90 12.54
C TYR A 120 1.56 -6.91 12.22
N MET A 121 0.62 -7.26 11.33
CA MET A 121 -0.54 -6.44 11.01
C MET A 121 -1.51 -6.34 12.19
N ASP A 122 -1.74 -7.44 12.90
CA ASP A 122 -2.64 -7.50 14.05
C ASP A 122 -2.12 -6.70 15.27
N VAL A 123 -0.81 -6.38 15.30
CA VAL A 123 -0.19 -5.51 16.33
C VAL A 123 -0.34 -4.01 16.00
N ILE A 124 -0.71 -3.67 14.76
CA ILE A 124 -0.86 -2.29 14.28
C ILE A 124 -2.32 -1.80 14.41
N GLU A 125 -3.31 -2.69 14.54
CA GLU A 125 -4.70 -2.37 14.88
C GLU A 125 -4.91 -2.17 16.39
#